data_AF-A0A7X6XX17-F1
#
_entry.id   AF-A0A7X6XX17-F1
#
_cell.length_a   1.000
_cell.length_b   1.000
_cell.length_c   1.000
_cell.angle_alpha   90.00
_cell.angle_beta   90.00
_cell.angle_gamma   90.00
#
_symmetry.space_group_name_H-M   'P 1'
#
loop_
_entity.id
_entity.type
_entity.pdbx_description
1 polymer ?
#
loop_
_entity_poly.entity_id
_entity_poly.type
_entity_poly.pdbx_seq_one_letter_code
_entity_poly.pdbx_strand_id
1 'polypeptide(L)'
;MSNKVAKGAARTVAMLTVLSLVSKVLGFVRETLIASKYGSGSNTDAFFLALSAVGIFTSVLTNAINTTLIPILSEVEAKEGKEGKERHLNNLITIISVVAVVLMVLGYIFAPTLLKFLASGYEDEQFRLVVTLTRLG
;
A
#
# COMPACT_ATOMS: atom_id res chain seq x y z
N MET A 1 -28.63 19.91 -15.77
CA MET A 1 -28.08 18.73 -15.06
C MET A 1 -26.58 18.82 -14.72
N SER A 2 -25.76 19.61 -15.45
CA SER A 2 -24.30 19.69 -15.24
C SER A 2 -23.83 20.21 -13.85
N ASN A 3 -24.49 21.23 -13.27
CA ASN A 3 -24.01 21.88 -12.05
C ASN A 3 -24.15 21.05 -10.75
N LYS A 4 -25.12 20.11 -10.69
CA LYS A 4 -25.30 19.21 -9.52
C LYS A 4 -24.26 18.09 -9.49
N VAL A 5 -23.92 17.53 -10.65
CA VAL A 5 -22.88 16.49 -10.77
C VAL A 5 -21.50 17.08 -10.46
N ALA A 6 -21.20 18.28 -10.98
CA ALA A 6 -19.96 18.99 -10.67
C ALA A 6 -19.81 19.32 -9.17
N LYS A 7 -20.88 19.82 -8.52
CA LYS A 7 -20.87 20.05 -7.05
C LYS A 7 -20.71 18.77 -6.24
N GLY A 8 -21.35 17.66 -6.66
CA GLY A 8 -21.22 16.36 -6.02
C GLY A 8 -19.79 15.81 -6.11
N ALA A 9 -19.20 15.83 -7.29
CA ALA A 9 -17.82 15.41 -7.52
C ALA A 9 -16.82 16.26 -6.72
N ALA A 10 -16.98 17.59 -6.72
CA ALA A 10 -16.11 18.49 -5.96
C ALA A 10 -16.15 18.20 -4.45
N ARG A 11 -17.32 17.88 -3.89
CA ARG A 11 -17.47 17.49 -2.48
C ARG A 11 -16.76 16.18 -2.17
N THR A 12 -16.89 15.17 -3.03
CA THR A 12 -16.22 13.87 -2.86
C THR A 12 -14.71 14.03 -2.93
N VAL A 13 -14.20 14.76 -3.92
CA VAL A 13 -12.76 15.05 -4.06
C VAL A 13 -12.23 15.80 -2.84
N ALA A 14 -12.94 16.83 -2.37
CA ALA A 14 -12.55 17.56 -1.16
C ALA A 14 -12.49 16.64 0.06
N MET A 15 -13.47 15.75 0.24
CA MET A 15 -13.48 14.78 1.33
C MET A 15 -12.29 13.80 1.24
N LEU A 16 -12.02 13.24 0.06
CA LEU A 16 -10.87 12.34 -0.15
C LEU A 16 -9.54 13.04 0.10
N THR A 17 -9.40 14.30 -0.31
CA THR A 17 -8.21 15.11 -0.05
C THR A 17 -8.01 15.33 1.45
N VAL A 18 -9.06 15.71 2.18
CA VAL A 18 -8.98 15.88 3.64
C VAL A 18 -8.60 14.57 4.32
N LEU A 19 -9.24 13.45 3.96
CA LEU A 19 -8.91 12.13 4.51
C LEU A 19 -7.45 11.73 4.21
N SER A 20 -6.98 12.02 3.01
CA SER A 20 -5.58 11.76 2.60
C SER A 20 -4.60 12.62 3.39
N LEU A 21 -4.90 13.90 3.61
CA LEU A 21 -4.08 14.79 4.43
C LEU A 21 -4.04 14.32 5.89
N VAL A 22 -5.18 13.96 6.47
CA VAL A 22 -5.23 13.41 7.83
C VAL A 22 -4.39 12.13 7.93
N SER A 23 -4.49 11.22 6.96
CA SER A 23 -3.69 9.99 6.93
C SER A 23 -2.20 10.28 6.86
N LYS A 24 -1.77 11.27 6.06
CA LYS A 24 -0.37 11.71 5.98
C LYS A 24 0.11 12.37 7.27
N VAL A 25 -0.71 13.20 7.91
CA VAL A 25 -0.37 13.82 9.20
C VAL A 25 -0.21 12.76 10.28
N LEU A 26 -1.09 11.75 10.34
CA LEU A 26 -0.95 10.64 11.27
C LEU A 26 0.32 9.83 11.01
N GLY A 27 0.66 9.59 9.74
CA GLY A 27 1.94 8.97 9.34
C GLY A 27 3.14 9.79 9.82
N PHE A 28 3.14 11.10 9.57
CA PHE A 28 4.20 12.00 10.01
C PHE A 28 4.35 12.07 11.53
N VAL A 29 3.23 12.10 12.27
CA VAL A 29 3.24 12.04 13.74
C VAL A 29 3.84 10.72 14.22
N ARG A 30 3.47 9.58 13.62
CA ARG A 30 4.08 8.28 13.91
C ARG A 30 5.60 8.32 13.69
N GLU A 31 6.05 8.83 12.55
CA GLU A 31 7.47 8.94 12.22
C GLU A 31 8.22 9.83 13.23
N THR A 32 7.64 10.97 13.61
CA THR A 32 8.20 11.89 14.60
C THR A 32 8.30 11.27 15.99
N LEU A 33 7.27 10.53 16.42
CA LEU A 33 7.29 9.83 17.71
C LEU A 33 8.36 8.73 17.76
N ILE A 34 8.55 8.00 16.65
CA ILE A 34 9.60 6.99 16.52
C ILE A 34 10.98 7.67 16.59
N ALA A 35 11.21 8.73 15.81
CA ALA A 35 12.46 9.48 15.83
C ALA A 35 12.75 10.11 17.20
N SER A 36 11.72 10.61 17.90
CA SER A 36 11.88 11.16 19.26
C SER A 36 12.22 10.10 20.31
N LYS A 37 11.71 8.87 20.17
CA LYS A 37 11.96 7.77 21.11
C LYS A 37 13.29 7.06 20.86
N TYR A 38 13.65 6.86 19.60
CA TYR A 38 14.80 6.04 19.21
C TYR A 38 15.99 6.87 18.67
N GLY A 39 15.80 8.17 18.43
CA GLY A 39 16.83 9.06 17.87
C GLY A 39 17.15 8.79 16.39
N SER A 40 18.14 9.52 15.86
CA SER A 40 18.76 9.22 14.56
C SER A 40 19.92 8.25 14.78
N GLY A 41 19.68 6.96 14.58
CA GLY A 41 20.69 5.92 14.74
C GLY A 41 20.38 4.71 13.87
N SER A 42 21.35 3.79 13.82
CA SER A 42 21.34 2.60 12.94
C SER A 42 20.01 1.82 12.96
N ASN A 43 19.38 1.68 14.13
CA ASN A 43 18.08 0.99 14.28
C ASN A 43 16.90 1.75 13.67
N THR A 44 16.87 3.08 13.81
CA THR A 44 15.83 3.94 13.23
C THR A 44 15.93 3.96 11.71
N ASP A 45 17.15 4.01 11.17
CA ASP A 45 17.41 3.94 9.72
C ASP A 45 17.01 2.58 9.15
N ALA A 46 17.28 1.49 9.88
CA ALA A 46 16.83 0.15 9.51
C ALA A 46 15.30 0.05 9.47
N PHE A 47 14.63 0.66 10.44
CA PHE A 47 13.17 0.69 10.50
C PHE A 47 12.55 1.46 9.33
N PHE A 48 13.05 2.65 9.01
CA PHE A 48 12.54 3.43 7.89
C PHE A 48 12.83 2.79 6.53
N LEU A 49 13.98 2.14 6.38
CA LEU A 49 14.28 1.37 5.17
C LEU A 49 13.32 0.19 5.02
N ALA A 50 13.07 -0.57 6.10
CA ALA A 50 12.11 -1.66 6.08
C ALA A 50 10.69 -1.18 5.76
N LEU A 51 10.24 -0.08 6.37
CA LEU A 51 8.95 0.54 6.10
C LEU A 51 8.84 0.98 4.63
N SER A 52 9.91 1.55 4.07
CA SER A 52 9.98 1.96 2.67
C SER A 52 9.94 0.78 1.72
N ALA A 53 10.64 -0.31 2.04
CA ALA A 53 10.62 -1.54 1.23
C ALA A 53 9.20 -2.12 1.12
N VAL A 54 8.50 -2.26 2.26
CA VAL A 54 7.10 -2.71 2.30
C VAL A 54 6.18 -1.70 1.59
N GLY A 55 6.42 -0.41 1.79
CA GLY A 55 5.65 0.68 1.19
C GLY A 55 5.71 0.70 -0.33
N ILE A 56 6.89 0.52 -0.93
CA ILE A 56 7.05 0.45 -2.38
C ILE A 56 6.22 -0.71 -2.95
N PHE A 57 6.36 -1.91 -2.38
CA PHE A 57 5.62 -3.08 -2.84
C PHE A 57 4.10 -2.88 -2.75
N THR A 58 3.62 -2.40 -1.60
CA THR A 58 2.20 -2.12 -1.37
C THR A 58 1.66 -1.05 -2.32
N SER A 59 2.46 -0.01 -2.59
CA SER A 59 2.04 1.09 -3.46
C SER A 59 1.86 0.63 -4.91
N VAL A 60 2.75 -0.21 -5.44
CA VAL A 60 2.65 -0.75 -6.80
C VAL A 60 1.38 -1.61 -6.94
N LEU A 61 1.13 -2.50 -5.98
CA LEU A 61 -0.07 -3.34 -5.98
C LEU A 61 -1.35 -2.51 -5.87
N THR A 62 -1.37 -1.52 -4.97
CA THR A 62 -2.52 -0.63 -4.79
C THR A 62 -2.81 0.16 -6.06
N ASN A 63 -1.79 0.68 -6.72
CA ASN A 63 -1.93 1.41 -7.98
C ASN A 63 -2.42 0.51 -9.11
N ALA A 64 -1.87 -0.71 -9.23
CA ALA A 64 -2.33 -1.69 -10.22
C ALA A 64 -3.82 -2.00 -10.03
N ILE A 65 -4.24 -2.31 -8.80
CA ILE A 65 -5.65 -2.60 -8.49
C ILE A 65 -6.54 -1.38 -8.77
N ASN A 66 -6.19 -0.19 -8.29
CA ASN A 66 -7.03 1.01 -8.45
C ASN A 66 -7.23 1.41 -9.92
N THR A 67 -6.20 1.25 -10.75
CA THR A 67 -6.23 1.63 -12.17
C THR A 67 -6.99 0.63 -13.03
N THR A 68 -7.03 -0.66 -12.67
CA THR A 68 -7.73 -1.69 -13.45
C THR A 68 -9.14 -1.99 -12.91
N LEU A 69 -9.35 -1.97 -11.60
CA LEU A 69 -10.59 -2.46 -10.98
C LEU A 69 -11.80 -1.58 -11.31
N ILE A 70 -11.65 -0.26 -11.22
CA ILE A 70 -12.74 0.69 -11.51
C ILE A 70 -13.26 0.54 -12.94
N PRO A 71 -12.42 0.65 -14.00
CA PRO A 71 -12.91 0.54 -15.38
C PRO A 71 -13.52 -0.84 -15.69
N ILE A 72 -12.91 -1.93 -15.21
CA ILE A 72 -13.45 -3.28 -15.41
C ILE A 72 -14.83 -3.42 -14.77
N LEU A 73 -15.00 -2.99 -13.52
CA LEU A 73 -16.30 -3.08 -12.86
C LEU A 73 -17.34 -2.14 -13.46
N SER A 74 -16.94 -0.97 -13.96
CA SER A 74 -17.85 -0.08 -14.71
C SER A 74 -18.30 -0.70 -16.02
N GLU A 75 -17.42 -1.38 -16.75
CA GLU A 75 -17.77 -2.09 -17.98
C GLU A 75 -18.71 -3.26 -17.72
N VAL A 76 -18.43 -4.05 -16.67
CA VAL A 76 -19.29 -5.16 -16.23
C VAL A 76 -20.66 -4.63 -15.83
N GLU A 77 -20.73 -3.56 -15.04
CA GLU A 77 -22.01 -2.96 -14.63
C GLU A 77 -22.82 -2.48 -15.84
N ALA A 78 -22.17 -1.91 -16.85
CA ALA A 78 -22.84 -1.47 -18.07
C ALA A 78 -23.39 -2.63 -18.92
N LYS A 79 -22.74 -3.80 -18.92
CA LYS A 79 -23.12 -4.97 -19.73
C LYS A 79 -24.08 -5.92 -19.01
N GLU A 80 -23.84 -6.18 -17.73
CA GLU A 80 -24.49 -7.24 -16.94
C GLU A 80 -25.31 -6.68 -15.77
N GLY A 81 -25.36 -5.35 -15.62
CA GLY A 81 -26.06 -4.70 -14.53
C GLY A 81 -25.37 -4.86 -13.18
N LYS A 82 -26.09 -4.49 -12.11
CA LYS A 82 -25.55 -4.49 -10.74
C LYS A 82 -25.26 -5.89 -10.22
N GLU A 83 -26.11 -6.86 -10.52
CA GLU A 83 -25.96 -8.24 -10.06
C GLU A 83 -24.72 -8.90 -10.70
N GLY A 84 -24.48 -8.66 -11.99
CA GLY A 84 -23.24 -9.05 -12.66
C GLY A 84 -22.02 -8.43 -11.99
N LYS A 85 -22.03 -7.11 -11.77
CA LYS A 85 -20.93 -6.40 -11.08
C LYS A 85 -20.59 -7.01 -9.73
N GLU A 86 -21.59 -7.30 -8.89
CA GLU A 86 -21.37 -7.90 -7.56
C GLU A 86 -20.73 -9.30 -7.65
N ARG A 87 -21.20 -10.12 -8.59
CA ARG A 87 -20.63 -11.45 -8.83
C ARG A 87 -19.16 -11.39 -9.27
N HIS A 88 -18.85 -10.49 -10.22
CA HIS A 88 -17.48 -10.29 -10.70
C HIS A 88 -16.58 -9.69 -9.60
N LEU A 89 -17.10 -8.76 -8.80
CA LEU A 89 -16.37 -8.21 -7.66
C LEU A 89 -15.98 -9.30 -6.65
N ASN A 90 -16.91 -10.19 -6.29
CA ASN A 90 -16.62 -11.31 -5.38
C ASN A 90 -15.54 -12.25 -5.94
N ASN A 91 -15.60 -12.55 -7.24
CA ASN A 91 -14.57 -13.36 -7.90
C ASN A 91 -13.21 -12.64 -7.89
N LEU A 92 -13.17 -11.35 -8.22
CA LEU A 92 -11.95 -10.55 -8.21
C LEU A 92 -11.33 -10.47 -6.81
N ILE A 93 -12.13 -10.21 -5.77
CA ILE A 93 -11.65 -10.20 -4.38
C ILE A 93 -11.05 -11.55 -4.00
N THR A 94 -11.70 -12.66 -4.39
CA THR A 94 -11.20 -14.01 -4.11
C THR A 94 -9.84 -14.24 -4.78
N ILE A 95 -9.71 -13.91 -6.06
CA ILE A 95 -8.46 -14.05 -6.82
C ILE A 95 -7.37 -13.16 -6.22
N ILE A 96 -7.67 -11.88 -5.97
CA ILE A 96 -6.71 -10.93 -5.37
C ILE A 96 -6.25 -11.42 -4.00
N SER A 97 -7.14 -11.98 -3.19
CA SER A 97 -6.79 -12.51 -1.86
C SER A 97 -5.84 -13.69 -1.96
N VAL A 98 -6.09 -14.64 -2.87
CA VAL A 98 -5.19 -15.78 -3.12
C VAL A 98 -3.83 -15.29 -3.62
N VAL A 99 -3.82 -14.39 -4.60
CA VAL A 99 -2.58 -13.79 -5.13
C VAL A 99 -1.82 -13.04 -4.03
N ALA A 100 -2.51 -12.29 -3.18
CA ALA A 100 -1.90 -11.56 -2.06
C ALA A 100 -1.23 -12.51 -1.07
N VAL A 101 -1.86 -13.65 -0.73
CA VAL A 101 -1.24 -14.68 0.13
C VAL A 101 0.01 -15.26 -0.52
N VAL A 102 -0.05 -15.58 -1.82
CA VAL A 102 1.12 -16.08 -2.56
C VAL A 102 2.25 -15.05 -2.56
N LEU A 103 1.94 -13.79 -2.88
CA LEU A 103 2.90 -12.70 -2.88
C LEU A 103 3.50 -12.43 -1.49
N MET A 104 2.70 -12.56 -0.43
CA MET A 104 3.18 -12.44 0.95
C MET A 104 4.21 -13.53 1.28
N VAL A 105 3.93 -14.80 0.94
CA VAL A 105 4.85 -15.91 1.17
C VAL A 105 6.14 -15.71 0.36
N LEU A 106 6.02 -15.33 -0.91
CA LEU A 106 7.18 -15.03 -1.76
C LEU A 106 7.98 -13.86 -1.20
N GLY A 107 7.32 -12.77 -0.80
CA GLY A 107 7.95 -11.60 -0.18
C GLY A 107 8.73 -11.98 1.08
N TYR A 108 8.15 -12.81 1.95
CA TYR A 108 8.81 -13.28 3.16
C TYR A 108 10.10 -14.09 2.87
N ILE A 109 10.03 -15.02 1.91
CA ILE A 109 11.15 -15.88 1.51
C ILE A 109 12.25 -15.06 0.81
N PHE A 110 11.86 -14.20 -0.13
CA PHE A 110 12.79 -13.44 -0.97
C PHE A 110 13.23 -12.09 -0.36
N ALA A 111 12.65 -11.66 0.77
CA ALA A 111 13.05 -10.46 1.50
C ALA A 111 14.58 -10.25 1.62
N PRO A 112 15.39 -11.22 2.10
CA PRO A 112 16.83 -11.04 2.18
C PRO A 112 17.49 -10.80 0.83
N THR A 113 17.03 -11.44 -0.25
CA THR A 113 17.60 -11.26 -1.59
C THR A 113 17.23 -9.89 -2.16
N LEU A 114 15.98 -9.44 -1.98
CA LEU A 114 15.52 -8.14 -2.44
C LEU A 114 16.22 -6.99 -1.70
N LEU A 115 16.41 -7.14 -0.39
CA LEU A 115 16.98 -6.11 0.45
C LEU A 115 18.49 -5.96 0.29
N LYS A 116 19.22 -6.95 -0.26
CA LYS A 116 20.65 -6.79 -0.58
C LYS A 116 20.94 -5.58 -1.46
N PHE A 117 20.03 -5.25 -2.37
CA PHE A 117 20.17 -4.09 -3.24
C PHE A 117 19.87 -2.78 -2.49
N LEU A 118 18.82 -2.78 -1.66
CA LEU A 118 18.35 -1.60 -0.92
C LEU A 118 19.23 -1.25 0.29
N ALA A 119 19.88 -2.25 0.90
CA ALA A 119 20.68 -2.13 2.11
C ALA A 119 22.17 -2.44 1.87
N SER A 120 22.68 -2.23 0.65
CA SER A 120 24.05 -2.60 0.24
C SER A 120 25.17 -1.90 1.03
N GLY A 121 24.86 -0.85 1.78
CA GLY A 121 25.80 -0.14 2.67
C GLY A 121 25.65 -0.44 4.16
N TYR A 122 24.80 -1.40 4.54
CA TYR A 122 24.48 -1.70 5.95
C TYR A 122 25.41 -2.77 6.50
N GLU A 123 25.79 -2.66 7.78
CA GLU A 123 26.50 -3.73 8.48
C GLU A 123 25.63 -4.98 8.65
N ASP A 124 26.25 -6.14 8.84
CA ASP A 124 25.55 -7.44 8.91
C ASP A 124 24.42 -7.47 9.96
N GLU A 125 24.60 -6.83 11.10
CA GLU A 125 23.58 -6.77 12.15
C GLU A 125 22.40 -5.88 11.76
N GLN A 126 22.70 -4.71 11.20
CA GLN A 126 21.68 -3.78 10.72
C GLN A 126 20.90 -4.37 9.54
N PHE A 127 21.56 -5.09 8.63
CA PHE A 127 20.92 -5.80 7.54
C PHE A 127 19.94 -6.87 8.04
N ARG A 128 20.33 -7.70 9.01
CA ARG A 128 19.44 -8.68 9.63
C ARG A 128 18.21 -8.04 10.26
N LEU A 129 18.39 -6.87 10.88
CA LEU A 129 17.28 -6.10 11.44
C LEU A 129 16.31 -5.64 10.35
N VAL A 130 16.80 -5.05 9.25
CA VAL A 130 15.96 -4.65 8.10
C VAL A 130 15.17 -5.85 7.57
N VAL A 131 15.82 -6.99 7.34
CA VAL A 131 15.14 -8.21 6.83
C VAL A 131 14.04 -8.67 7.78
N THR A 132 14.30 -8.66 9.08
CA THR A 132 13.32 -9.07 10.10
C THR A 132 12.14 -8.12 10.12
N LEU A 133 12.38 -6.81 10.10
CA LEU A 133 11.34 -5.79 10.11
C LEU A 133 10.50 -5.83 8.82
N THR A 134 11.11 -6.03 7.66
CA THR A 134 10.39 -6.18 6.38
C THR A 134 9.56 -7.46 6.31
N ARG A 135 9.94 -8.53 7.02
CA ARG A 135 9.13 -9.75 7.11
C ARG A 135 7.91 -9.61 8.03
N LEU A 136 7.98 -8.70 8.99
CA LEU A 136 6.90 -8.45 9.96
C LEU A 136 5.89 -7.42 9.46
N GLY A 137 6.33 -6.47 8.63
CA GLY A 137 5.49 -5.45 8.00
C GLY A 137 4.77 -5.96 6.77
#